data_AF-A0A0B2NY15-F1
#
_entry.id   AF-A0A0B2NY15-F1
#
_cell.length_a   1.000
_cell.length_b   1.000
_cell.length_c   1.000
_cell.angle_alpha   90.00
_cell.angle_beta   90.00
_cell.angle_gamma   90.00
#
_symmetry.space_group_name_H-M   'P 1'
#
loop_
_entity.id
_entity.type
_entity.pdbx_description
1 polymer ?
#
loop_
_entity_poly.entity_id
_entity_poly.type
_entity_poly.pdbx_seq_one_letter_code
_entity_poly.pdbx_strand_id
1 'polypeptide(L)' 'WFYDYVGRKIGDGSSTLFWKDKWLGNTILKSAFLRLYRIALNKDVKVADMGIWLASGWSWQWHWRCSSSGIT' A
#
# COMPACT_ATOMS: atom_id res chain seq x y z
N TRP A 1 10.11 22.08 9.85
CA TRP A 1 11.02 20.96 9.50
C TRP A 1 10.72 19.63 10.22
N PHE A 2 9.48 19.38 10.66
CA PHE A 2 9.11 18.06 11.23
C PHE A 2 7.83 17.51 10.58
N TYR A 3 6.90 18.39 10.18
CA TYR A 3 5.64 18.02 9.55
C TYR A 3 5.76 17.27 8.21
N ASP A 4 6.82 17.47 7.44
CA ASP A 4 6.99 16.76 6.16
C ASP A 4 7.21 15.24 6.33
N TYR A 5 7.61 14.81 7.52
CA TYR A 5 7.82 13.40 7.86
C TYR A 5 6.77 12.85 8.84
N VAL A 6 5.82 13.67 9.31
CA VAL A 6 4.69 13.18 10.11
C VAL A 6 3.75 12.45 9.16
N GLY A 7 3.88 11.12 9.12
CA GLY A 7 3.01 10.24 8.34
C GLY A 7 1.54 10.51 8.66
N ARG A 8 0.71 10.57 7.62
CA ARG A 8 -0.74 10.73 7.76
C ARG A 8 -1.26 9.69 8.77
N LYS A 9 -2.08 10.11 9.74
CA LYS A 9 -2.87 9.17 10.55
C LYS A 9 -3.95 8.61 9.64
N ILE A 10 -3.67 7.48 8.99
CA ILE A 10 -4.54 6.82 8.00
C ILE A 10 -5.84 6.29 8.62
N GLY A 11 -5.94 6.25 9.95
CA GLY A 11 -7.11 5.74 10.65
C GLY A 11 -7.22 4.23 10.45
N ASP A 12 -8.41 3.76 10.10
CA ASP A 12 -8.68 2.36 9.72
C ASP A 12 -8.26 2.06 8.27
N GLY A 13 -7.92 3.07 7.47
CA GLY A 13 -7.48 2.91 6.09
C GLY A 13 -8.61 2.55 5.10
N SER A 14 -9.88 2.61 5.51
CA SER A 14 -11.04 2.24 4.66
C SER A 14 -11.39 3.29 3.60
N SER A 15 -10.88 4.51 3.78
CA SER A 15 -11.04 5.65 2.87
C SER A 15 -9.74 6.05 2.15
N THR A 16 -8.63 5.36 2.43
CA THR A 16 -7.31 5.68 1.87
C THR A 16 -6.90 4.62 0.85
N LEU A 17 -6.64 5.03 -0.39
CA LEU A 17 -6.14 4.19 -1.46
C LEU A 17 -4.63 3.98 -1.33
N PHE A 18 -4.20 2.73 -1.25
CA PHE A 18 -2.81 2.38 -0.99
C PHE A 18 -1.85 2.98 -2.02
N TRP A 19 -2.21 2.94 -3.31
CA TRP A 19 -1.30 3.42 -4.35
C TRP A 19 -1.44 4.90 -4.69
N LYS A 20 -2.64 5.45 -4.53
CA LYS A 20 -3.03 6.75 -5.12
C LYS A 20 -3.07 7.87 -4.09
N ASP A 21 -3.24 7.56 -2.81
CA ASP A 21 -3.18 8.56 -1.75
C ASP A 21 -1.75 8.80 -1.26
N LYS A 22 -1.58 9.95 -0.59
CA LYS A 22 -0.33 10.39 0.01
C LYS A 22 -0.09 9.69 1.36
N TRP A 23 1.11 9.16 1.55
CA TRP A 23 1.48 8.41 2.76
C TRP A 23 2.41 9.18 3.67
N LEU A 24 3.66 9.35 3.22
CA LEU A 24 4.72 10.08 3.89
C LEU A 24 4.79 11.47 3.27
N GLY A 25 4.33 12.47 4.03
CA GLY A 25 4.20 13.83 3.55
C GLY A 25 3.31 13.93 2.32
N ASN A 26 3.87 14.42 1.22
CA ASN A 26 3.14 14.70 -0.02
C ASN A 26 3.32 13.63 -1.12
N THR A 27 3.97 12.51 -0.80
CA THR A 27 4.36 11.50 -1.79
C THR A 27 3.31 10.40 -1.95
N ILE A 28 2.96 10.13 -3.21
CA ILE A 28 2.06 9.05 -3.62
C ILE A 28 2.91 7.80 -3.96
N LEU A 29 2.52 6.63 -3.45
CA LEU A 29 3.31 5.40 -3.67
C LEU A 29 3.35 4.98 -5.15
N LYS A 30 2.32 5.25 -5.93
CA LYS A 30 2.32 5.02 -7.39
C LYS A 30 3.48 5.73 -8.09
N SER A 31 3.74 6.99 -7.75
CA SER A 31 4.82 7.76 -8.41
C SER A 31 6.20 7.39 -7.87
N ALA A 32 6.30 7.08 -6.58
CA ALA A 32 7.56 6.66 -5.96
C ALA A 32 7.97 5.23 -6.38
N PHE A 33 7.01 4.32 -6.52
CA PHE A 33 7.23 2.88 -6.76
C PHE A 33 6.48 2.39 -8.00
N LEU A 34 6.70 3.04 -9.15
CA LEU A 34 5.99 2.74 -10.39
C LEU A 34 6.11 1.27 -10.83
N ARG A 35 7.28 0.65 -10.64
CA ARG A 35 7.49 -0.77 -10.99
C ARG A 35 6.61 -1.70 -10.16
N LEU A 36 6.44 -1.39 -8.88
CA LEU A 36 5.61 -2.16 -7.98
C LEU A 36 4.11 -1.95 -8.27
N TYR A 37 3.73 -0.71 -8.55
CA TYR A 37 2.37 -0.37 -8.98
C TYR A 37 1.95 -1.09 -10.28
N ARG A 38 2.87 -1.31 -11.22
CA ARG A 38 2.59 -2.03 -12.48
C ARG A 38 2.15 -3.47 -12.21
N ILE A 39 2.81 -4.16 -11.28
CA ILE A 39 2.54 -5.56 -10.93
C ILE A 39 1.46 -5.73 -9.85
N ALA A 40 0.98 -4.64 -9.25
CA ALA A 40 -0.14 -4.68 -8.31
C ALA A 40 -1.41 -5.20 -8.99
N LEU A 41 -2.04 -6.20 -8.37
CA LEU A 41 -3.29 -6.81 -8.83
C LEU A 41 -4.44 -5.82 -8.79
N ASN A 42 -4.59 -5.14 -7.66
CA ASN A 42 -5.58 -4.09 -7.47
C ASN A 42 -4.88 -2.74 -7.25
N LYS A 43 -5.01 -1.84 -8.24
CA LYS A 43 -4.42 -0.50 -8.24
C LYS A 43 -5.22 0.52 -7.44
N ASP A 44 -6.44 0.13 -7.04
CA ASP A 44 -7.41 0.89 -6.26
C ASP A 44 -7.69 0.24 -4.90
N VAL A 45 -6.76 -0.59 -4.44
CA VAL A 45 -6.86 -1.26 -3.13
C VAL A 45 -6.76 -0.24 -2.01
N LYS A 46 -7.62 -0.39 -0.99
CA LYS A 46 -7.60 0.44 0.21
C LYS A 46 -6.57 -0.11 1.20
N VAL A 47 -6.08 0.75 2.09
CA VAL A 47 -5.13 0.33 3.13
C VAL A 47 -5.74 -0.73 4.05
N ALA A 48 -7.04 -0.60 4.37
CA ALA A 48 -7.78 -1.59 5.16
C ALA A 48 -7.78 -2.99 4.52
N ASP A 49 -7.74 -3.07 3.19
CA ASP A 49 -7.80 -4.35 2.45
C ASP A 49 -6.40 -4.96 2.23
N MET A 50 -5.34 -4.24 2.61
CA MET A 50 -3.95 -4.64 2.41
C MET A 50 -3.36 -5.38 3.63
N GLY A 51 -4.15 -5.61 4.67
CA GLY A 51 -3.68 -6.27 5.87
C GLY A 51 -4.80 -6.57 6.85
N ILE A 52 -4.43 -7.23 7.94
CA ILE A 52 -5.35 -7.61 9.00
C ILE A 52 -4.77 -7.22 10.35
N TRP A 53 -5.65 -6.85 11.28
CA TRP A 53 -5.29 -6.67 12.67
C TRP A 53 -5.26 -8.03 13.36
N LEU A 54 -4.07 -8.43 13.82
CA LEU A 54 -3.85 -9.59 14.67
C LEU A 54 -3.64 -9.13 16.11
N ALA A 55 -3.67 -10.07 17.06
CA ALA A 55 -3.35 -9.78 18.46
C ALA A 55 -1.94 -9.19 18.65
N SER A 56 -1.01 -9.50 17.72
CA SER A 56 0.35 -8.97 17.67
C SER A 56 0.48 -7.61 16.96
N GLY A 57 -0.62 -7.05 16.46
CA GLY A 57 -0.65 -5.79 15.72
C GLY A 57 -0.99 -5.97 14.24
N TRP A 58 -0.68 -4.94 13.45
CA TRP A 58 -0.98 -4.91 12.02
C TRP A 58 -0.09 -5.85 11.22
N SER A 59 -0.68 -6.71 10.39
CA SER A 59 0.01 -7.64 9.50
C SER A 59 -0.37 -7.37 8.04
N TRP A 60 0.62 -7.10 7.19
CA TRP A 60 0.43 -6.83 5.76
C TRP A 60 0.17 -8.12 4.97
N GLN A 61 -0.89 -8.11 4.15
CA GLN A 61 -1.29 -9.19 3.25
C GLN A 61 -1.01 -8.77 1.80
N TRP A 62 0.18 -9.09 1.31
CA TRP A 62 0.64 -8.66 -0.02
C TRP A 62 0.10 -9.58 -1.12
N HIS A 63 -0.86 -9.08 -1.91
CA HIS A 63 -1.36 -9.76 -3.10
C HIS A 63 -0.68 -9.21 -4.37
N TRP A 64 0.50 -9.73 -4.70
CA TRP A 64 1.29 -9.27 -5.86
C TRP A 64 1.19 -10.31 -6.99
N ARG A 65 1.22 -9.88 -8.26
CA ARG A 65 1.43 -10.84 -9.35
C ARG A 65 2.83 -11.42 -9.22
N CYS A 66 2.93 -12.64 -8.73
CA CYS A 66 4.09 -13.47 -9.02
C CYS A 66 3.92 -13.92 -10.47
N SER A 67 4.68 -13.36 -11.41
CA SER A 67 4.85 -14.00 -12.70
C SER A 67 5.75 -15.22 -12.47
N SER A 68 5.15 -16.34 -12.04
CA SER A 68 5.76 -17.64 -12.26
C SER A 68 5.68 -17.92 -13.76
N SER A 69 6.62 -17.36 -14.53
CA SER A 69 7.00 -17.94 -15.81
C SER A 69 7.69 -19.26 -15.48
N GLY A 70 6.97 -20.38 -15.57
CA GLY A 70 7.58 -21.68 -15.30
C GLY A 70 6.62 -22.87 -15.22
N ILE A 71 6.37 -23.47 -16.39
CA ILE A 71 6.20 -24.92 -16.66
C ILE A 71 4.88 -25.55 -16.21
N THR A 72 3.96 -25.74 -17.16
CA THR A 72 3.64 -27.08 -17.71
C THR A 72 3.15 -26.93 -19.15
#